data_AF-A0AAJ3HH24-F1
#
_entry.id   AF-A0AAJ3HH24-F1
#
_cell.length_a   1.000
_cell.length_b   1.000
_cell.length_c   1.000
_cell.angle_alpha   90.00
_cell.angle_beta   90.00
_cell.angle_gamma   90.00
#
_symmetry.space_group_name_H-M   'P 1'
#
loop_
_entity.id
_entity.type
_entity.pdbx_description
1 polymer ?
#
loop_
_entity_poly.entity_id
_entity_poly.type
_entity_poly.pdbx_seq_one_letter_code
_entity_poly.pdbx_strand_id
1 'polypeptide(L)'
;MKQTMMNTAAGALVALLLGGAGLAWADGFDPWLADGLNKQIQQNREAQQQPTYSGPTAAEIRAWEQREAEVQAEIAELRRTPYWMAIGWDPVNKGLLWPGGYRSEQRAIEAVQQNCRSSRCEILATFANSCAVLVTATDRPQSRRDIFVGIDRDDRRAAVKARQACTAARGEGDDRCFYSEIETGKGAEGTAFCVGYDHSLYNQR
;
A
#
# COMPACT_ATOMS: atom_id res chain seq x y z
N MET A 1 33.42 -10.96 -1.60
CA MET A 1 32.67 -12.06 -2.24
C MET A 1 31.56 -12.51 -1.30
N LYS A 2 30.31 -12.22 -1.66
CA LYS A 2 29.11 -12.82 -1.08
C LYS A 2 28.14 -13.04 -2.25
N GLN A 3 28.08 -14.29 -2.70
CA GLN A 3 27.04 -14.80 -3.58
C GLN A 3 25.97 -15.43 -2.68
N THR A 4 24.76 -14.90 -2.74
CA THR A 4 23.52 -15.44 -2.13
C THR A 4 22.42 -14.52 -2.67
N MET A 5 21.31 -14.91 -3.27
CA MET A 5 20.66 -16.18 -3.61
C MET A 5 19.66 -15.83 -4.71
N MET A 6 19.49 -16.65 -5.76
CA MET A 6 18.24 -16.74 -6.52
C MET A 6 18.34 -17.94 -7.48
N ASN A 7 18.05 -19.14 -6.96
CA ASN A 7 17.85 -20.36 -7.73
C ASN A 7 16.80 -21.21 -7.01
N THR A 8 15.55 -20.74 -6.99
CA THR A 8 14.42 -21.54 -6.48
C THR A 8 13.11 -21.00 -7.07
N ALA A 9 12.83 -21.32 -8.33
CA ALA A 9 11.47 -21.23 -8.88
C ALA A 9 11.29 -22.06 -10.17
N ALA A 10 12.33 -22.28 -10.97
CA ALA A 10 12.18 -22.93 -12.28
C ALA A 10 12.26 -24.47 -12.27
N GLY A 11 12.62 -25.11 -11.15
CA GLY A 11 12.92 -26.55 -11.10
C GLY A 11 11.76 -27.49 -10.79
N ALA A 12 10.57 -26.99 -10.44
CA ALA A 12 9.48 -27.82 -9.92
C ALA A 12 8.40 -28.21 -10.96
N LEU A 13 8.48 -27.72 -12.20
CA LEU A 13 7.41 -27.91 -13.21
C LEU A 13 7.66 -29.04 -14.23
N VAL A 14 8.85 -29.65 -14.26
CA VAL A 14 9.19 -30.68 -15.26
C VAL A 14 8.97 -32.11 -14.75
N ALA A 15 8.85 -32.33 -13.44
CA ALA A 15 8.74 -33.67 -12.86
C ALA A 15 7.32 -34.25 -12.80
N LEU A 16 6.28 -33.51 -13.19
CA LEU A 16 4.87 -33.92 -13.04
C LEU A 16 4.17 -34.32 -14.35
N LEU A 17 4.83 -34.23 -15.51
CA LEU A 17 4.20 -34.50 -16.81
C LEU A 17 4.63 -35.81 -17.50
N LEU A 18 5.51 -36.62 -16.89
CA LEU A 18 6.00 -37.87 -17.51
C LEU A 18 5.84 -39.14 -16.66
N GLY A 19 4.94 -39.13 -15.68
CA GLY A 19 4.72 -40.30 -14.82
C GLY A 19 3.25 -40.67 -14.69
N GLY A 20 2.73 -41.51 -15.60
CA GLY A 20 1.45 -42.18 -15.38
C GLY A 20 0.71 -42.63 -16.62
N ALA A 21 1.19 -43.69 -17.28
CA ALA A 21 0.33 -44.65 -18.00
C ALA A 21 1.17 -45.86 -18.42
N GLY A 22 1.30 -46.83 -17.51
CA GLY A 22 1.55 -48.21 -17.91
C GLY A 22 0.20 -48.91 -18.04
N LEU A 23 -0.06 -49.53 -19.20
CA LEU A 23 -0.30 -50.96 -19.38
C LEU A 23 -1.19 -51.28 -20.60
N ALA A 24 -0.68 -52.21 -21.43
CA ALA A 24 -1.33 -52.98 -22.50
C ALA A 24 -1.83 -52.13 -23.69
N TRP A 25 -1.67 -52.47 -24.98
CA TRP A 25 -1.64 -53.74 -25.70
C TRP A 25 -0.88 -53.49 -27.03
N ALA A 26 -0.11 -54.46 -27.54
CA ALA A 26 0.01 -54.77 -28.99
C ALA A 26 1.23 -55.65 -29.27
N ASP A 27 1.00 -56.96 -29.43
CA ASP A 27 1.76 -57.74 -30.40
C ASP A 27 1.43 -57.18 -31.79
N GLY A 28 2.45 -56.72 -32.52
CA GLY A 28 2.31 -56.19 -33.89
C GLY A 28 2.70 -54.72 -34.05
N PHE A 29 3.96 -54.38 -33.74
CA PHE A 29 4.55 -53.15 -34.25
C PHE A 29 5.34 -53.48 -35.53
N ASP A 30 4.81 -53.04 -36.67
CA ASP A 30 5.44 -53.23 -37.98
C ASP A 30 6.75 -52.39 -38.04
N PRO A 31 7.92 -53.00 -38.25
CA PRO A 31 9.22 -52.29 -38.22
C PRO A 31 9.27 -51.12 -39.21
N TRP A 32 8.53 -51.21 -40.32
CA TRP A 32 8.41 -50.14 -41.31
C TRP A 32 7.59 -48.95 -40.82
N LEU A 33 6.57 -49.20 -39.99
CA LEU A 33 5.78 -48.14 -39.36
C LEU A 33 6.60 -47.38 -38.30
N ALA A 34 7.48 -48.11 -37.58
CA ALA A 34 8.42 -47.52 -36.65
C ALA A 34 9.49 -46.66 -37.35
N ASP A 35 10.03 -47.09 -38.50
CA ASP A 35 10.99 -46.30 -39.30
C ASP A 35 10.34 -45.03 -39.89
N GLY A 36 9.10 -45.16 -40.38
CA GLY A 36 8.31 -44.02 -40.85
C GLY A 36 8.03 -42.99 -39.75
N LEU A 37 7.61 -43.46 -38.57
CA LEU A 37 7.35 -42.58 -37.41
C LEU A 37 8.64 -41.91 -36.92
N ASN A 38 9.76 -42.62 -36.91
CA ASN A 38 11.05 -42.09 -36.48
C ASN A 38 11.59 -41.03 -37.45
N LYS A 39 11.46 -41.23 -38.77
CA LYS A 39 11.77 -40.21 -39.79
C LYS A 39 10.87 -39.00 -39.68
N GLN A 40 9.58 -39.19 -39.41
CA GLN A 40 8.63 -38.09 -39.25
C GLN A 40 8.88 -37.29 -37.96
N ILE A 41 9.31 -37.95 -36.87
CA ILE A 41 9.77 -37.30 -35.64
C ILE A 41 11.07 -36.52 -35.86
N GLN A 42 12.03 -37.07 -36.61
CA GLN A 42 13.26 -36.36 -36.97
C GLN A 42 13.00 -35.17 -37.88
N GLN A 43 12.18 -35.33 -38.92
CA GLN A 43 11.76 -34.23 -39.80
C GLN A 43 10.96 -33.17 -39.06
N ASN A 44 10.10 -33.55 -38.12
CA ASN A 44 9.40 -32.57 -37.27
C ASN A 44 10.35 -31.86 -36.29
N ARG A 45 11.44 -32.49 -35.85
CA ARG A 45 12.51 -31.84 -35.05
C ARG A 45 13.36 -30.87 -35.87
N GLU A 46 13.63 -31.20 -37.12
CA GLU A 46 14.39 -30.34 -38.04
C GLU A 46 13.53 -29.21 -38.64
N ALA A 47 12.23 -29.47 -38.86
CA ALA A 47 11.26 -28.50 -39.37
C ALA A 47 10.66 -27.60 -38.28
N GLN A 48 10.59 -28.07 -37.03
CA GLN A 48 10.37 -27.19 -35.89
C GLN A 48 11.69 -26.49 -35.58
N GLN A 49 11.88 -25.32 -36.18
CA GLN A 49 12.67 -24.27 -35.55
C GLN A 49 12.13 -24.13 -34.13
N GLN A 50 12.84 -24.70 -33.14
CA GLN A 50 12.61 -24.34 -31.74
C GLN A 50 12.64 -22.82 -31.73
N PRO A 51 11.58 -22.13 -31.23
CA PRO A 51 11.64 -20.69 -31.11
C PRO A 51 12.87 -20.39 -30.28
N THR A 52 13.90 -19.86 -30.93
CA THR A 52 15.14 -19.48 -30.26
C THR A 52 14.73 -18.34 -29.36
N TYR A 53 14.50 -18.66 -28.07
CA TYR A 53 14.30 -17.64 -27.06
C TYR A 53 15.61 -16.86 -26.99
N SER A 54 15.65 -15.80 -27.79
CA SER A 54 16.67 -14.79 -27.70
C SER A 54 16.23 -13.98 -26.50
N GLY A 55 17.00 -14.00 -25.41
CA GLY A 55 16.74 -13.11 -24.29
C GLY A 55 16.59 -11.66 -24.76
N PRO A 56 16.05 -10.76 -23.90
CA PRO A 56 15.78 -9.39 -24.29
C PRO A 56 17.02 -8.75 -24.92
N THR A 57 16.82 -8.12 -26.07
CA THR A 57 17.85 -7.38 -26.77
C THR A 57 18.36 -6.23 -25.90
N ALA A 58 19.57 -5.76 -26.15
CA ALA A 58 20.10 -4.59 -25.45
C ALA A 58 19.21 -3.34 -25.59
N ALA A 59 18.44 -3.23 -26.69
CA ALA A 59 17.48 -2.16 -26.88
C ALA A 59 16.25 -2.31 -25.98
N GLU A 60 15.73 -3.54 -25.84
CA GLU A 60 14.62 -3.84 -24.93
C GLU A 60 15.04 -3.60 -23.46
N ILE A 61 16.24 -4.04 -23.07
CA ILE A 61 16.78 -3.78 -21.72
C ILE A 61 16.82 -2.29 -21.43
N ARG A 62 17.36 -1.46 -22.34
CA ARG A 62 17.39 0.01 -22.16
C ARG A 62 15.98 0.61 -22.06
N ALA A 63 15.02 0.10 -22.83
CA ALA A 63 13.64 0.58 -22.76
C ALA A 63 13.00 0.24 -21.40
N TRP A 64 13.31 -0.93 -20.83
CA TRP A 64 12.89 -1.30 -19.47
C TRP A 64 13.54 -0.40 -18.42
N GLU A 65 14.84 -0.19 -18.49
CA GLU A 65 15.57 0.69 -17.58
C GLU A 65 15.03 2.13 -17.61
N GLN A 66 14.69 2.64 -18.80
CA GLN A 66 14.07 3.97 -18.95
C GLN A 66 12.71 4.04 -18.27
N ARG A 67 11.83 3.05 -18.47
CA ARG A 67 10.52 3.00 -17.81
C ARG A 67 10.64 2.87 -16.31
N GLU A 68 11.59 2.06 -15.82
CA GLU A 68 11.85 1.97 -14.39
C GLU A 68 12.29 3.32 -13.82
N ALA A 69 13.20 4.03 -14.49
CA ALA A 69 13.63 5.36 -14.09
C ALA A 69 12.46 6.38 -14.06
N GLU A 70 11.57 6.34 -15.06
CA GLU A 70 10.36 7.18 -15.11
C GLU A 70 9.43 6.91 -13.93
N VAL A 71 9.15 5.63 -13.65
CA VAL A 71 8.29 5.24 -12.52
C VAL A 71 8.92 5.64 -11.19
N GLN A 72 10.22 5.45 -11.01
CA GLN A 72 10.90 5.88 -9.79
C GLN A 72 10.87 7.40 -9.62
N ALA A 73 10.99 8.16 -10.72
CA ALA A 73 10.84 9.61 -10.69
C ALA A 73 9.42 10.05 -10.30
N GLU A 74 8.39 9.40 -10.83
CA GLU A 74 7.00 9.65 -10.46
C GLU A 74 6.72 9.33 -8.99
N ILE A 75 7.19 8.17 -8.50
CA ILE A 75 7.07 7.80 -7.08
C ILE A 75 7.75 8.84 -6.19
N ALA A 76 8.97 9.27 -6.55
CA ALA A 76 9.68 10.31 -5.83
C ALA A 76 8.90 11.64 -5.84
N GLU A 77 8.25 11.97 -6.95
CA GLU A 77 7.38 13.14 -7.05
C GLU A 77 6.15 13.04 -6.14
N LEU A 78 5.48 11.90 -6.12
CA LEU A 78 4.31 11.69 -5.26
C LEU A 78 4.71 11.72 -3.78
N ARG A 79 5.85 11.15 -3.42
CA ARG A 79 6.36 11.19 -2.03
C ARG A 79 6.78 12.58 -1.57
N ARG A 80 7.37 13.40 -2.45
CA ARG A 80 7.75 14.78 -2.12
C ARG A 80 6.57 15.75 -2.12
N THR A 81 5.49 15.44 -2.87
CA THR A 81 4.31 16.30 -2.95
C THR A 81 3.58 16.31 -1.62
N PRO A 82 3.33 17.47 -0.99
CA PRO A 82 2.59 17.52 0.26
C PRO A 82 1.11 17.27 0.00
N TYR A 83 0.61 16.15 0.50
CA TYR A 83 -0.82 15.86 0.54
C TYR A 83 -1.37 16.16 1.92
N TRP A 84 -2.30 17.10 1.97
CA TRP A 84 -2.82 17.69 3.19
C TRP A 84 -4.11 17.02 3.66
N MET A 85 -4.26 16.94 4.97
CA MET A 85 -5.49 16.61 5.69
C MET A 85 -5.76 17.70 6.73
N ALA A 86 -7.04 17.95 6.97
CA ALA A 86 -7.51 18.76 8.08
C ALA A 86 -8.43 17.89 8.95
N ILE A 87 -8.20 17.90 10.26
CA ILE A 87 -9.13 17.31 11.23
C ILE A 87 -10.01 18.44 11.75
N GLY A 88 -11.29 18.38 11.43
CA GLY A 88 -12.34 19.22 11.98
C GLY A 88 -13.08 18.54 13.12
N TRP A 89 -13.63 19.35 14.01
CA TRP A 89 -14.54 18.91 15.06
C TRP A 89 -15.80 19.76 15.03
N ASP A 90 -16.95 19.09 14.98
CA ASP A 90 -18.26 19.70 15.12
C ASP A 90 -18.70 19.56 16.59
N PRO A 91 -18.60 20.61 17.43
CA PRO A 91 -18.98 20.56 18.83
C PRO A 91 -20.49 20.40 19.03
N VAL A 92 -21.31 20.79 18.04
CA VAL A 92 -22.77 20.72 18.12
C VAL A 92 -23.22 19.27 17.91
N ASN A 93 -22.71 18.64 16.85
CA ASN A 93 -23.04 17.24 16.53
C ASN A 93 -22.05 16.24 17.15
N LYS A 94 -21.02 16.72 17.84
CA LYS A 94 -19.93 15.95 18.48
C LYS A 94 -19.22 14.99 17.52
N GLY A 95 -19.16 15.35 16.24
CA GLY A 95 -18.54 14.55 15.18
C GLY A 95 -17.14 15.05 14.81
N LEU A 96 -16.30 14.15 14.33
CA LEU A 96 -15.03 14.50 13.68
C LEU A 96 -15.19 14.47 12.15
N LEU A 97 -14.40 15.30 11.49
CA LEU A 97 -14.31 15.43 10.04
C LEU A 97 -12.82 15.32 9.69
N TRP A 98 -12.44 14.48 8.72
CA TRP A 98 -11.02 14.29 8.39
C TRP A 98 -10.76 14.21 6.87
N PRO A 99 -11.27 15.16 6.07
CA PRO A 99 -10.98 15.18 4.64
C PRO A 99 -9.48 15.36 4.42
N GLY A 100 -8.90 14.51 3.58
CA GLY A 100 -7.46 14.50 3.34
C GLY A 100 -7.05 13.97 1.98
N GLY A 101 -5.82 14.26 1.59
CA GLY A 101 -5.26 13.91 0.29
C GLY A 101 -5.21 15.09 -0.69
N TYR A 102 -5.41 16.32 -0.21
CA TYR A 102 -5.45 17.52 -1.05
C TYR A 102 -4.06 18.10 -1.30
N ARG A 103 -3.87 18.79 -2.43
CA ARG A 103 -2.57 19.42 -2.76
C ARG A 103 -2.29 20.73 -1.99
N SER A 104 -3.23 21.21 -1.19
CA SER A 104 -3.06 22.40 -0.35
C SER A 104 -3.77 22.25 1.00
N GLU A 105 -3.19 22.87 2.02
CA GLU A 105 -3.79 22.96 3.36
C GLU A 105 -5.16 23.63 3.32
N GLN A 106 -5.25 24.75 2.60
CA GLN A 106 -6.47 25.54 2.44
C GLN A 106 -7.62 24.70 1.88
N ARG A 107 -7.37 23.86 0.87
CA ARG A 107 -8.41 22.99 0.30
C ARG A 107 -8.88 21.94 1.30
N ALA A 108 -7.99 21.40 2.14
CA ALA A 108 -8.37 20.48 3.20
C ALA A 108 -9.26 21.16 4.26
N ILE A 109 -8.93 22.41 4.65
CA ILE A 109 -9.75 23.22 5.57
C ILE A 109 -11.13 23.51 4.95
N GLU A 110 -11.19 23.92 3.69
CA GLU A 110 -12.44 24.17 2.97
C GLU A 110 -13.30 22.89 2.89
N ALA A 111 -12.69 21.74 2.66
CA ALA A 111 -13.39 20.46 2.65
C ALA A 111 -13.98 20.12 4.04
N VAL A 112 -13.32 20.49 5.15
CA VAL A 112 -13.92 20.37 6.49
C VAL A 112 -15.15 21.26 6.59
N GLN A 113 -15.04 22.51 6.17
CA GLN A 113 -16.13 23.49 6.25
C GLN A 113 -17.33 23.07 5.39
N GLN A 114 -17.09 22.52 4.20
CA GLN A 114 -18.13 22.01 3.30
C GLN A 114 -18.88 20.80 3.88
N ASN A 115 -18.18 19.95 4.63
CA ASN A 115 -18.77 18.76 5.25
C ASN A 115 -19.32 19.02 6.66
N CYS A 116 -19.14 20.22 7.19
CA CYS A 116 -19.62 20.60 8.50
C CYS A 116 -21.16 20.67 8.52
N ARG A 117 -21.78 20.02 9.49
CA ARG A 117 -23.24 19.99 9.64
C ARG A 117 -23.78 21.09 10.55
N SER A 118 -22.91 21.83 11.24
CA SER A 118 -23.27 22.93 12.13
C SER A 118 -22.60 24.24 11.71
N SER A 119 -23.03 25.36 12.30
CA SER A 119 -22.40 26.67 12.07
C SER A 119 -21.04 26.83 12.76
N ARG A 120 -20.55 25.80 13.47
CA ARG A 120 -19.43 25.95 14.41
C ARG A 120 -18.42 24.80 14.34
N CYS A 121 -17.94 24.42 13.16
CA CYS A 121 -16.79 23.51 13.08
C CYS A 121 -15.49 24.20 13.44
N GLU A 122 -14.68 23.53 14.24
CA GLU A 122 -13.35 23.98 14.63
C GLU A 122 -12.30 23.10 13.96
N ILE A 123 -11.24 23.71 13.42
CA ILE A 123 -10.08 22.95 12.94
C ILE A 123 -9.24 22.54 14.14
N LEU A 124 -9.12 21.24 14.37
CA LEU A 124 -8.27 20.67 15.41
C LEU A 124 -6.81 20.69 14.99
N ALA A 125 -6.53 20.28 13.75
CA ALA A 125 -5.18 20.19 13.22
C ALA A 125 -5.18 20.12 11.68
N THR A 126 -4.07 20.56 11.08
CA THR A 126 -3.73 20.39 9.67
C THR A 126 -2.33 19.80 9.57
N PHE A 127 -2.13 18.89 8.60
CA PHE A 127 -0.84 18.24 8.40
C PHE A 127 -0.74 17.64 7.00
N ALA A 128 0.50 17.34 6.57
CA ALA A 128 0.77 16.73 5.27
C ALA A 128 1.78 15.58 5.38
N ASN A 129 1.56 14.54 4.57
CA ASN A 129 2.44 13.35 4.47
C ASN A 129 2.82 12.78 5.84
N SER A 130 1.84 12.65 6.73
CA SER A 130 2.02 12.21 8.11
C SER A 130 0.74 11.60 8.66
N CYS A 131 0.84 11.10 9.89
CA CYS A 131 -0.28 10.62 10.68
C CYS A 131 -0.56 11.57 11.86
N ALA A 132 -1.83 11.65 12.24
CA ALA A 132 -2.28 12.27 13.46
C ALA A 132 -3.01 11.26 14.33
N VAL A 133 -2.79 11.33 15.65
CA VAL A 133 -3.51 10.52 16.63
C VAL A 133 -4.20 11.47 17.59
N LEU A 134 -5.46 11.17 17.88
CA LEU A 134 -6.32 11.99 18.73
C LEU A 134 -6.45 11.36 20.11
N VAL A 135 -6.30 12.20 21.13
CA VAL A 135 -6.47 11.86 22.55
C VAL A 135 -7.46 12.85 23.16
N THR A 136 -8.41 12.35 23.96
CA THR A 136 -9.38 13.20 24.68
C THR A 136 -9.14 13.16 26.18
N ALA A 137 -9.29 14.30 26.85
CA ALA A 137 -9.18 14.39 28.32
C ALA A 137 -10.27 13.58 29.03
N THR A 138 -11.43 13.38 28.37
CA THR A 138 -12.60 12.69 28.90
C THR A 138 -13.26 11.87 27.78
N ASP A 139 -14.12 10.92 28.12
CA ASP A 139 -14.88 10.10 27.16
C ASP A 139 -15.83 10.92 26.27
N ARG A 140 -16.20 12.12 26.75
CA ARG A 140 -17.15 13.02 26.07
C ARG A 140 -16.60 14.44 26.09
N PRO A 141 -15.66 14.78 25.19
CA PRO A 141 -15.10 16.13 25.12
C PRO A 141 -16.22 17.15 24.88
N GLN A 142 -16.28 18.19 25.71
CA GLN A 142 -17.26 19.28 25.58
C GLN A 142 -16.62 20.53 24.97
N SER A 143 -15.28 20.59 24.91
CA SER A 143 -14.54 21.72 24.39
C SER A 143 -13.29 21.29 23.62
N ARG A 144 -12.78 22.18 22.76
CA ARG A 144 -11.51 22.01 22.07
C ARG A 144 -10.33 21.73 23.00
N ARG A 145 -10.38 22.26 24.23
CA ARG A 145 -9.35 22.08 25.27
C ARG A 145 -9.32 20.66 25.83
N ASP A 146 -10.35 19.86 25.53
CA ASP A 146 -10.42 18.46 25.92
C ASP A 146 -9.86 17.54 24.83
N ILE A 147 -9.40 18.08 23.69
CA ILE A 147 -8.93 17.32 22.53
C ILE A 147 -7.46 17.64 22.25
N PHE A 148 -6.65 16.61 22.13
CA PHE A 148 -5.21 16.69 21.92
C PHE A 148 -4.87 15.90 20.67
N VAL A 149 -4.13 16.52 19.75
CA VAL A 149 -3.73 15.88 18.50
C VAL A 149 -2.20 15.86 18.45
N GLY A 150 -1.64 14.66 18.37
CA GLY A 150 -0.23 14.46 18.11
C GLY A 150 -0.02 14.17 16.63
N ILE A 151 1.01 14.76 16.02
CA ILE A 151 1.33 14.60 14.60
C ILE A 151 2.77 14.11 14.45
N ASP A 152 2.97 13.07 13.66
CA ASP A 152 4.27 12.56 13.24
C ASP A 152 4.12 11.71 11.97
N ARG A 153 5.21 11.48 11.23
CA ARG A 153 5.20 10.53 10.11
C ARG A 153 4.95 9.09 10.55
N ASP A 154 5.29 8.80 11.80
CA ASP A 154 5.07 7.51 12.46
C ASP A 154 3.90 7.66 13.44
N ASP A 155 2.85 6.87 13.24
CA ASP A 155 1.63 6.94 14.03
C ASP A 155 1.84 6.63 15.51
N ARG A 156 2.82 5.78 15.87
CA ARG A 156 3.14 5.50 17.28
C ARG A 156 3.78 6.70 17.94
N ARG A 157 4.68 7.40 17.23
CA ARG A 157 5.23 8.67 17.73
C ARG A 157 4.16 9.75 17.83
N ALA A 158 3.23 9.79 16.88
CA ALA A 158 2.07 10.69 16.95
C ALA A 158 1.22 10.40 18.20
N ALA A 159 0.96 9.13 18.51
CA ALA A 159 0.24 8.70 19.72
C ALA A 159 0.94 9.12 21.01
N VAL A 160 2.27 8.96 21.08
CA VAL A 160 3.08 9.41 22.23
C VAL A 160 2.95 10.92 22.42
N LYS A 161 3.10 11.71 21.34
CA LYS A 161 2.96 13.17 21.39
C LYS A 161 1.56 13.60 21.85
N ALA A 162 0.52 12.95 21.35
CA ALA A 162 -0.87 13.25 21.73
C ALA A 162 -1.11 13.01 23.23
N ARG A 163 -0.66 11.85 23.74
CA ARG A 163 -0.79 11.48 25.14
C ARG A 163 0.05 12.38 26.05
N GLN A 164 1.27 12.72 25.64
CA GLN A 164 2.13 13.68 26.36
C GLN A 164 1.48 15.07 26.46
N ALA A 165 0.88 15.56 25.38
CA ALA A 165 0.18 16.84 25.41
C ALA A 165 -1.04 16.82 26.35
N CYS A 166 -1.81 15.73 26.35
CA CYS A 166 -2.94 15.60 27.27
C CYS A 166 -2.51 15.49 28.73
N THR A 167 -1.53 14.63 29.02
CA THR A 167 -1.02 14.41 30.39
C THR A 167 -0.37 15.66 30.95
N ALA A 168 0.35 16.44 30.13
CA ALA A 168 0.86 17.75 30.54
C ALA A 168 -0.26 18.75 30.91
N ALA A 169 -1.41 18.69 30.25
CA ALA A 169 -2.53 19.60 30.51
C ALA A 169 -3.47 19.12 31.62
N ARG A 170 -3.58 17.80 31.85
CA ARG A 170 -4.62 17.17 32.69
C ARG A 170 -4.07 16.30 33.83
N GLY A 171 -2.77 16.10 33.89
CA GLY A 171 -2.11 15.14 34.78
C GLY A 171 -2.18 13.71 34.25
N GLU A 172 -1.48 12.81 34.93
CA GLU A 172 -1.54 11.37 34.69
C GLU A 172 -2.74 10.73 35.42
N GLY A 173 -3.21 9.59 34.90
CA GLY A 173 -4.33 8.84 35.45
C GLY A 173 -4.99 7.94 34.41
N ASP A 174 -5.57 6.83 34.86
CA ASP A 174 -6.32 5.89 34.02
C ASP A 174 -7.71 6.43 33.64
N ASP A 175 -8.19 7.44 34.36
CA ASP A 175 -9.47 8.13 34.16
C ASP A 175 -9.39 9.32 33.19
N ARG A 176 -8.26 9.51 32.52
CA ARG A 176 -8.01 10.64 31.61
C ARG A 176 -7.11 10.29 30.44
N CYS A 177 -7.18 11.12 29.40
CA CYS A 177 -6.32 11.07 28.21
C CYS A 177 -6.53 9.87 27.28
N PHE A 178 -7.78 9.49 27.05
CA PHE A 178 -8.19 8.36 26.21
C PHE A 178 -7.81 8.55 24.74
N TYR A 179 -7.28 7.50 24.12
CA TYR A 179 -7.10 7.49 22.67
C TYR A 179 -8.47 7.43 21.99
N SER A 180 -8.60 8.10 20.84
CA SER A 180 -9.76 7.96 19.99
C SER A 180 -9.90 6.53 19.48
N GLU A 181 -11.09 5.94 19.64
CA GLU A 181 -11.45 4.61 19.13
C GLU A 181 -12.03 4.67 17.70
N ILE A 182 -11.95 5.81 17.03
CA ILE A 182 -12.41 5.95 15.64
C ILE A 182 -11.57 5.08 14.72
N GLU A 183 -12.20 4.10 14.10
CA GLU A 183 -11.59 3.24 13.09
C GLU A 183 -11.38 4.03 11.78
N THR A 184 -10.12 4.29 11.44
CA THR A 184 -9.71 4.95 10.19
C THR A 184 -9.16 3.94 9.18
N GLY A 185 -8.82 2.73 9.63
CA GLY A 185 -8.12 1.72 8.86
C GLY A 185 -6.65 2.09 8.58
N LYS A 186 -6.07 3.03 9.34
CA LYS A 186 -4.69 3.51 9.16
C LYS A 186 -3.93 3.55 10.50
N GLY A 187 -2.60 3.45 10.42
CA GLY A 187 -1.71 3.31 11.59
C GLY A 187 -1.66 1.88 12.13
N ALA A 188 -0.81 1.65 13.13
CA ALA A 188 -0.56 0.35 13.73
C ALA A 188 -1.81 -0.23 14.42
N GLU A 189 -2.61 0.63 15.04
CA GLU A 189 -3.84 0.26 15.76
C GLU A 189 -5.12 0.52 14.93
N GLY A 190 -4.99 0.95 13.67
CA GLY A 190 -6.13 1.23 12.79
C GLY A 190 -6.95 2.48 13.12
N THR A 191 -6.50 3.32 14.07
CA THR A 191 -7.20 4.53 14.55
C THR A 191 -6.49 5.84 14.24
N ALA A 192 -5.36 5.81 13.51
CA ALA A 192 -4.60 7.01 13.18
C ALA A 192 -5.17 7.70 11.93
N PHE A 193 -5.18 9.02 11.89
CA PHE A 193 -5.56 9.79 10.71
C PHE A 193 -4.32 10.03 9.85
N CYS A 194 -4.10 9.21 8.83
CA CYS A 194 -2.91 9.31 7.98
C CYS A 194 -3.22 9.83 6.58
N VAL A 195 -2.33 10.68 6.05
CA VAL A 195 -2.43 11.27 4.72
C VAL A 195 -1.09 11.25 4.00
N GLY A 196 -1.10 11.10 2.68
CA GLY A 196 0.11 11.01 1.87
C GLY A 196 0.07 9.87 0.87
N TYR A 197 1.02 9.90 -0.06
CA TYR A 197 1.22 8.82 -1.03
C TYR A 197 1.44 7.47 -0.35
N ASP A 198 2.34 7.43 0.64
CA ASP A 198 2.66 6.20 1.40
C ASP A 198 1.48 5.68 2.25
N HIS A 199 0.41 6.48 2.39
CA HIS A 199 -0.82 6.11 3.10
C HIS A 199 -2.01 5.91 2.15
N SER A 200 -1.79 5.93 0.84
CA SER A 200 -2.83 5.79 -0.20
C SER A 200 -3.95 6.84 -0.11
N LEU A 201 -3.66 8.01 0.45
CA LEU A 201 -4.60 9.11 0.54
C LEU A 201 -3.96 10.39 -0.03
N TYR A 202 -4.12 10.56 -1.34
CA TYR A 202 -3.49 11.60 -2.13
C TYR A 202 -4.34 11.94 -3.38
N ASN A 203 -4.04 13.09 -4.02
CA ASN A 203 -4.70 13.57 -5.24
C ASN A 203 -6.23 13.74 -5.18
N GLN A 204 -6.79 14.06 -4.01
CA GLN A 204 -8.19 14.48 -3.89
C GLN A 204 -8.40 15.85 -4.55
N ARG A 205 -9.58 16.04 -5.17
CA ARG A 205 -9.97 17.26 -5.91
C ARG A 205 -10.78 18.22 -5.03
#